data_AF-A0A6B1BEP3-F1
#
_entry.id   AF-A0A6B1BEP3-F1
#
_cell.length_a   1.000
_cell.length_b   1.000
_cell.length_c   1.000
_cell.angle_alpha   90.00
_cell.angle_beta   90.00
_cell.angle_gamma   90.00
#
_symmetry.space_group_name_H-M   'P 1'
#
loop_
_entity.id
_entity.type
_entity.pdbx_description
1 polymer ?
#
loop_
_entity_poly.entity_id
_entity_poly.type
_entity_poly.pdbx_seq_one_letter_code
_entity_poly.pdbx_strand_id
1 'polypeptide(L)'
;MPGIGLMKRRLEKESDAIALAVSGVVKKYNIEPTQPKTLETKYHTDAGDWYVALGWDKMRVVIKMDSVLAQITEIKEIPWSDV
;
A
#
# COMPACT_ATOMS: atom_id res chain seq x y z
N MET A 1 -1.85 36.69 5.02
CA MET A 1 -1.97 35.37 5.67
C MET A 1 -0.98 34.43 5.02
N PRO A 2 -0.11 33.74 5.76
CA PRO A 2 0.75 32.72 5.17
C PRO A 2 -0.18 31.63 4.64
N GLY A 3 -0.21 31.46 3.32
CA GLY A 3 -0.96 30.38 2.69
C GLY A 3 -0.46 29.10 3.33
N ILE A 4 -1.35 28.39 4.03
CA ILE A 4 -1.11 27.02 4.45
C ILE A 4 -0.87 26.27 3.16
N GLY A 5 0.41 26.15 2.79
CA GLY A 5 0.84 25.34 1.69
C GLY A 5 0.38 23.95 2.07
N LEU A 6 -0.76 23.54 1.49
CA LEU A 6 -1.18 22.16 1.43
C LEU A 6 -0.01 21.43 0.76
N MET A 7 0.98 21.03 1.57
CA MET A 7 1.98 20.06 1.17
C MET A 7 1.14 18.89 0.71
N LYS A 8 1.08 18.69 -0.60
CA LYS A 8 0.35 17.57 -1.17
C LYS A 8 0.97 16.34 -0.53
N ARG A 9 0.25 15.71 0.40
CA ARG A 9 0.62 14.41 0.97
C ARG A 9 0.35 13.34 -0.09
N ARG A 10 0.85 13.57 -1.30
CA ARG A 10 0.62 12.69 -2.43
C ARG A 10 1.69 11.61 -2.40
N LEU A 11 1.27 10.36 -2.49
CA LEU A 11 2.16 9.25 -2.81
C LEU A 11 2.56 9.39 -4.29
N GLU A 12 3.62 10.15 -4.54
CA GLU A 12 4.18 10.30 -5.88
C GLU A 12 5.14 9.16 -6.23
N LYS A 13 5.69 8.48 -5.21
CA LYS A 13 6.72 7.44 -5.38
C LYS A 13 6.18 6.07 -4.98
N GLU A 14 6.56 5.07 -5.76
CA GLU A 14 6.25 3.67 -5.46
C GLU A 14 6.84 3.23 -4.12
N SER A 15 8.06 3.64 -3.79
CA SER A 15 8.73 3.29 -2.53
C SER A 15 7.96 3.77 -1.30
N ASP A 16 7.33 4.96 -1.36
CA ASP A 16 6.51 5.48 -0.27
C ASP A 16 5.21 4.68 -0.14
N ALA A 17 4.62 4.25 -1.27
CA ALA A 17 3.41 3.44 -1.28
C ALA A 17 3.68 2.05 -0.69
N ILE A 18 4.79 1.42 -1.07
CA ILE A 18 5.24 0.15 -0.49
C ILE A 18 5.46 0.30 1.01
N ALA A 19 6.19 1.31 1.47
CA ALA A 19 6.46 1.52 2.89
C ALA A 19 5.16 1.69 3.71
N LEU A 20 4.21 2.46 3.18
CA LEU A 20 2.89 2.63 3.79
C LEU A 20 2.11 1.30 3.82
N ALA A 21 2.13 0.54 2.73
CA ALA A 21 1.43 -0.74 2.61
C ALA A 21 1.97 -1.75 3.63
N VAL A 22 3.30 -1.89 3.72
CA VAL A 22 3.96 -2.74 4.72
C VAL A 22 3.55 -2.33 6.13
N SER A 23 3.62 -1.03 6.44
CA SER A 23 3.23 -0.53 7.77
C SER A 23 1.77 -0.82 8.10
N GLY A 24 0.87 -0.70 7.11
CA GLY A 24 -0.55 -0.99 7.29
C GLY A 24 -0.84 -2.46 7.54
N VAL A 25 -0.20 -3.36 6.79
CA VAL A 25 -0.37 -4.81 6.97
C VAL A 25 0.20 -5.24 8.32
N VAL A 26 1.41 -4.79 8.66
CA VAL A 26 2.06 -5.06 9.96
C VAL A 26 1.15 -4.63 11.12
N LYS A 27 0.56 -3.42 11.04
CA LYS A 27 -0.38 -2.95 12.06
C LYS A 27 -1.70 -3.72 12.09
N LYS A 28 -2.25 -4.08 10.92
CA LYS A 28 -3.57 -4.74 10.82
C LYS A 28 -3.52 -6.20 11.27
N TYR A 29 -2.46 -6.92 10.91
CA TYR A 29 -2.29 -8.34 11.21
C TYR A 29 -1.39 -8.60 12.42
N ASN A 30 -0.81 -7.56 13.01
CA ASN A 30 0.13 -7.64 14.14
C ASN A 30 1.27 -8.64 13.87
N ILE A 31 1.75 -8.69 12.63
CA ILE A 31 2.87 -9.53 12.20
C ILE A 31 4.17 -8.75 12.36
N GLU A 32 5.29 -9.46 12.40
CA GLU A 32 6.59 -8.78 12.39
C GLU A 32 6.78 -7.98 11.10
N PRO A 33 7.49 -6.84 11.15
CA PRO A 33 7.92 -6.09 9.98
C PRO A 33 9.04 -6.84 9.23
N THR A 34 8.93 -8.16 9.11
CA THR A 34 9.72 -8.98 8.21
C THR A 34 9.50 -8.45 6.80
N GLN A 35 10.58 -8.28 6.03
CA GLN A 35 10.51 -7.75 4.66
C GLN A 35 9.54 -8.59 3.81
N PRO A 36 8.32 -8.11 3.50
CA PRO A 36 7.48 -8.81 2.57
C PRO A 36 8.10 -8.78 1.19
N LYS A 37 7.85 -9.82 0.42
CA LYS A 37 8.18 -9.84 -0.99
C LYS A 37 7.15 -8.99 -1.73
N THR A 38 7.55 -7.85 -2.27
CA THR A 38 6.70 -7.08 -3.18
C THR A 38 6.48 -7.92 -4.43
N LEU A 39 5.23 -8.32 -4.67
CA LEU A 39 4.85 -9.15 -5.82
C LEU A 39 4.59 -8.25 -7.03
N GLU A 40 3.76 -7.23 -6.86
CA GLU A 40 3.37 -6.31 -7.92
C GLU A 40 3.04 -4.95 -7.32
N THR A 41 3.37 -3.88 -8.03
CA THR A 41 2.92 -2.54 -7.68
C THR A 41 2.38 -1.85 -8.92
N LYS A 42 1.20 -1.26 -8.82
CA LYS A 42 0.53 -0.57 -9.92
C LYS A 42 -0.08 0.73 -9.45
N TYR A 43 0.24 1.81 -10.16
CA TYR A 43 -0.41 3.09 -9.97
C TYR A 43 -1.53 3.29 -10.98
N HIS A 44 -2.71 3.65 -10.50
CA HIS A 44 -3.87 3.98 -11.33
C HIS A 44 -3.95 5.49 -11.51
N THR A 45 -3.48 5.99 -12.66
CA THR A 45 -3.39 7.44 -12.95
C THR A 45 -4.74 8.13 -12.98
N ASP A 46 -5.80 7.47 -13.48
CA ASP A 46 -7.13 8.06 -13.59
C ASP A 46 -7.84 8.19 -12.23
N ALA A 47 -7.69 7.19 -11.35
CA ALA A 47 -8.29 7.21 -10.02
C ALA A 47 -7.40 7.89 -8.96
N GLY A 48 -6.10 7.99 -9.21
CA GLY A 48 -5.13 8.40 -8.21
C GLY A 48 -4.98 7.36 -7.10
N ASP A 49 -5.09 6.08 -7.42
CA ASP A 49 -4.99 4.98 -6.46
C ASP A 49 -3.70 4.17 -6.67
N TRP A 50 -3.04 3.78 -5.59
CA TRP A 50 -1.97 2.78 -5.60
C TRP A 50 -2.51 1.40 -5.26
N TYR A 51 -2.04 0.39 -5.98
CA TYR A 51 -2.28 -1.01 -5.71
C TYR A 51 -0.93 -1.68 -5.46
N VAL A 52 -0.71 -2.18 -4.25
CA VAL A 52 0.52 -2.86 -3.85
C VAL A 52 0.17 -4.27 -3.44
N ALA A 53 0.73 -5.26 -4.14
CA ALA A 53 0.64 -6.67 -3.78
C ALA A 53 1.90 -7.07 -2.99
N LEU A 54 1.71 -7.49 -1.75
CA LEU A 54 2.76 -7.97 -0.86
C LEU A 54 2.55 -9.45 -0.56
N GLY A 55 3.64 -10.20 -0.60
CA GLY A 55 3.69 -11.62 -0.28
C GLY A 55 4.61 -11.90 0.91
N TRP A 56 4.06 -12.47 1.96
CA TRP A 56 4.79 -13.19 2.98
C TRP A 56 4.87 -14.68 2.61
N ASP A 57 5.72 -15.42 3.33
CA ASP A 57 6.03 -16.83 3.07
C ASP A 57 4.78 -17.70 2.85
N LYS A 58 3.71 -17.46 3.62
CA LYS A 58 2.43 -18.19 3.52
C LYS A 58 1.19 -17.32 3.35
N MET A 59 1.36 -16.02 3.10
CA MET A 59 0.25 -15.08 3.04
C MET A 59 0.48 -14.08 1.91
N ARG A 60 -0.53 -13.79 1.11
CA ARG A 60 -0.46 -12.73 0.10
C ARG A 60 -1.56 -11.74 0.36
N VAL A 61 -1.27 -10.46 0.21
CA VAL A 61 -2.22 -9.39 0.43
C VAL A 61 -2.08 -8.36 -0.69
N VAL A 62 -3.21 -7.83 -1.14
CA VAL A 62 -3.27 -6.66 -2.01
C VAL A 62 -3.82 -5.50 -1.21
N ILE A 63 -3.08 -4.41 -1.25
CA ILE A 63 -3.38 -3.18 -0.55
C ILE A 63 -3.76 -2.15 -1.61
N LYS A 64 -4.96 -1.59 -1.47
CA LYS A 64 -5.38 -0.40 -2.20
C LYS A 64 -5.16 0.83 -1.32
N MET A 65 -4.57 1.86 -1.91
CA MET A 65 -4.24 3.10 -1.23
C MET A 65 -4.66 4.29 -2.06
N ASP A 66 -5.20 5.30 -1.41
CA ASP A 66 -5.44 6.60 -2.02
C ASP A 66 -4.12 7.36 -2.10
N SER A 67 -3.66 7.68 -3.32
CA SER A 67 -2.42 8.44 -3.52
C SER A 67 -2.54 9.87 -3.03
N VAL A 68 -3.72 10.50 -3.15
CA VAL A 68 -3.94 11.90 -2.82
C VAL A 68 -3.90 12.14 -1.31
N LEU A 69 -4.48 11.21 -0.55
CA LEU A 69 -4.53 11.26 0.91
C LEU A 69 -3.40 10.48 1.59
N ALA A 70 -2.63 9.68 0.83
CA ALA A 70 -1.64 8.75 1.35
C ALA A 70 -2.20 7.84 2.44
N GLN A 71 -3.39 7.28 2.19
CA GLN A 71 -4.10 6.44 3.15
C GLN A 71 -4.46 5.10 2.52
N ILE A 72 -4.38 4.05 3.34
CA ILE A 72 -4.82 2.72 2.92
C ILE A 72 -6.33 2.69 2.96
N THR A 73 -6.95 2.43 1.81
CA THR A 73 -8.40 2.34 1.67
C THR A 73 -8.87 0.90 1.80
N GLU A 74 -8.08 -0.06 1.32
CA GLU A 74 -8.44 -1.47 1.35
C GLU A 74 -7.22 -2.37 1.56
N ILE A 75 -7.38 -3.44 2.33
CA ILE A 75 -6.39 -4.53 2.45
C ILE A 75 -7.16 -5.83 2.29
N LYS A 76 -6.90 -6.54 1.19
CA LYS A 76 -7.48 -7.83 0.85
C LYS A 76 -6.40 -8.90 0.90
N GLU A 77 -6.69 -9.99 1.58
CA GLU A 77 -5.85 -11.18 1.53
C GLU A 77 -6.21 -12.02 0.30
N ILE A 78 -5.19 -12.48 -0.41
CA ILE A 78 -5.34 -13.40 -1.54
C ILE A 78 -4.93 -14.78 -1.04
N PRO A 79 -5.87 -15.74 -0.92
CA PRO A 79 -5.50 -17.13 -0.67
C PRO A 79 -4.70 -17.65 -1.87
N TRP A 80 -3.69 -18.48 -1.63
CA TRP A 80 -3.06 -19.25 -2.71
C TRP A 80 -4.15 -20.08 -3.37
N SER A 81 -4.63 -19.63 -4.52
CA SER A 81 -5.51 -20.44 -5.36
C SER A 81 -4.59 -21.44 -6.05
N ASP A 82 -4.61 -22.69 -5.56
CA ASP A 82 -4.25 -23.85 -6.37
C ASP A 82 -5.21 -23.88 -7.56
N VAL A 83 -4.77 -23.29 -8.67
CA VAL A 83 -5.36 -23.53 -10.00
C VAL A 83 -4.54 -24.63 -10.66
#